data_AF-A0A842LHD6-F1
#
_entry.id   AF-A0A842LHD6-F1
#
_cell.length_a   1.000
_cell.length_b   1.000
_cell.length_c   1.000
_cell.angle_alpha   90.00
_cell.angle_beta   90.00
_cell.angle_gamma   90.00
#
_symmetry.space_group_name_H-M   'P 1'
#
loop_
_entity.id
_entity.type
_entity.pdbx_description
1 polymer ?
#
loop_
_entity_poly.entity_id
_entity_poly.type
_entity_poly.pdbx_seq_one_letter_code
_entity_poly.pdbx_strand_id
1 'polypeptide(L)'
;MSSTRILIAIIVAFLLVVSFGLPAISGAVPQEGEKVKLVGKGVYGVDIAVNVSYHANHWPWAWAGYYLLENEIGVRYNGYCIDFNMVVGEGNMLWANGELTRYITKNESCMVNYVINIFKPEMASDPTLEAAAIQSAIWYILTADEDHPFMTDAATGATFDAWNEIYGHEIRDRAWEIIKSIPDPCLYPASLQLEPEIQNIDCGDEVAITATVLDQFGNALENVLVRFSTTSGALSDTEVSTNSTGKASVYLDPECATRVVVTVCVNGGAGMLMWDDENPPNQNYPDVNVQNLVVPNALCDSSIVKCCYYPDGFTIGFWKTNIGKNWGWMKGKGIQVPKAKIVNCLAEINTTFDWQNGHCTAECMDWIRNITPSKAYKILSIPDAKNMTQKAQAQILALLMTNAWYNNYYGENYYLEGCVDLPGDNDPAIEDALHQIMNWYCEGKYKKAKDLADYINNQPEGGYF
;
A
#
# COMPACT_ATOMS: atom_id res chain seq x y z
N MET A 1 -7.23 -22.49 -42.99
CA MET A 1 -7.90 -22.06 -41.74
C MET A 1 -6.98 -22.37 -40.57
N SER A 2 -6.41 -21.44 -39.85
CA SER A 2 -5.83 -20.16 -40.23
C SER A 2 -4.78 -19.91 -39.14
N SER A 3 -3.55 -19.62 -39.55
CA SER A 3 -2.39 -19.25 -38.72
C SER A 3 -2.68 -18.08 -37.75
N THR A 4 -3.88 -17.50 -37.80
CA THR A 4 -4.39 -16.41 -36.96
C THR A 4 -4.72 -16.87 -35.53
N ARG A 5 -5.07 -18.15 -35.29
CA ARG A 5 -5.46 -18.61 -33.92
C ARG A 5 -4.28 -18.84 -32.97
N ILE A 6 -3.09 -19.14 -33.50
CA ILE A 6 -1.87 -19.28 -32.68
C ILE A 6 -1.24 -17.91 -32.40
N LEU A 7 -1.41 -16.93 -33.30
CA LEU A 7 -0.93 -15.57 -33.09
C LEU A 7 -1.75 -14.81 -32.02
N ILE A 8 -3.06 -15.09 -31.91
CA ILE A 8 -3.92 -14.46 -30.89
C ILE A 8 -3.67 -15.05 -29.50
N ALA A 9 -3.35 -16.34 -29.38
CA ALA A 9 -2.97 -16.94 -28.08
C ALA A 9 -1.62 -16.42 -27.56
N ILE A 10 -0.68 -16.08 -28.46
CA ILE A 10 0.61 -15.50 -28.09
C ILE A 10 0.49 -14.01 -27.77
N ILE A 11 -0.45 -13.28 -28.37
CA ILE A 11 -0.73 -11.86 -28.05
C ILE A 11 -1.55 -11.71 -26.76
N VAL A 12 -2.44 -12.65 -26.44
CA VAL A 12 -3.19 -12.64 -25.16
C VAL A 12 -2.31 -13.07 -23.97
N ALA A 13 -1.28 -13.90 -24.18
CA ALA A 13 -0.28 -14.20 -23.15
C ALA A 13 0.75 -13.07 -22.94
N PHE A 14 0.85 -12.10 -23.86
CA PHE A 14 1.76 -10.95 -23.78
C PHE A 14 1.09 -9.66 -23.27
N LEU A 15 -0.23 -9.63 -23.14
CA LEU A 15 -1.00 -8.51 -22.58
C LEU A 15 -1.39 -8.71 -21.09
N LEU A 16 -0.91 -9.78 -20.46
CA LEU A 16 -0.95 -10.00 -19.01
C LEU A 16 0.38 -9.62 -18.31
N VAL A 17 1.20 -8.83 -18.99
CA VAL A 17 2.43 -8.23 -18.43
C VAL A 17 2.42 -6.73 -18.77
N VAL A 18 1.42 -6.01 -18.26
CA VAL A 18 1.46 -4.55 -18.21
C VAL A 18 1.69 -4.18 -16.75
N SER A 19 2.97 -3.98 -16.46
CA SER A 19 3.51 -3.10 -15.42
C SER A 19 3.04 -3.26 -13.96
N PHE A 20 3.56 -4.28 -13.27
CA PHE A 20 4.30 -4.01 -12.03
C PHE A 20 5.79 -3.89 -12.37
N GLY A 21 6.08 -2.99 -13.31
CA GLY A 21 7.38 -2.34 -13.37
C GLY A 21 7.36 -1.27 -12.31
N LEU A 22 7.43 -1.66 -11.03
CA LEU A 22 8.14 -0.83 -10.07
C LEU A 22 9.46 -0.48 -10.78
N PRO A 23 9.90 0.80 -10.80
CA PRO A 23 11.29 1.06 -11.15
C PRO A 23 12.10 0.08 -10.31
N ALA A 24 13.02 -0.66 -10.93
CA ALA A 24 13.88 -1.59 -10.22
C ALA A 24 14.50 -0.85 -9.04
N ILE A 25 13.91 -1.02 -7.86
CA ILE A 25 14.47 -0.51 -6.62
C ILE A 25 15.64 -1.44 -6.39
N SER A 26 16.83 -0.87 -6.50
CA SER A 26 18.03 -1.49 -5.96
C SER A 26 17.75 -1.91 -4.51
N GLY A 27 17.73 -3.22 -4.25
CA GLY A 27 17.58 -3.80 -2.93
C GLY A 27 16.12 -3.98 -2.50
N ALA A 28 15.61 -5.21 -2.62
CA ALA A 28 14.58 -5.64 -1.67
C ALA A 28 15.16 -5.51 -0.24
N VAL A 29 14.34 -5.39 0.78
CA VAL A 29 14.80 -5.26 2.18
C VAL A 29 14.05 -6.34 2.97
N PRO A 30 14.74 -7.20 3.72
CA PRO A 30 14.14 -8.11 4.67
C PRO A 30 13.19 -7.40 5.62
N GLN A 31 12.13 -8.09 6.02
CA GLN A 31 11.17 -7.58 7.00
C GLN A 31 11.83 -7.46 8.38
N GLU A 32 11.29 -6.60 9.23
CA GLU A 32 11.70 -6.52 10.64
C GLU A 32 11.57 -7.90 11.29
N GLY A 33 12.62 -8.33 11.99
CA GLY A 33 12.65 -9.66 12.58
C GLY A 33 12.79 -10.81 11.56
N GLU A 34 13.19 -10.55 10.32
CA GLU A 34 13.57 -11.62 9.39
C GLU A 34 14.97 -12.15 9.72
N LYS A 35 15.15 -13.48 9.71
CA LYS A 35 16.47 -14.10 9.82
C LYS A 35 17.21 -14.04 8.48
N VAL A 36 18.39 -13.43 8.51
CA VAL A 36 19.27 -13.30 7.36
C VAL A 36 20.62 -13.96 7.64
N LYS A 37 21.17 -14.59 6.61
CA LYS A 37 22.48 -15.22 6.66
C LYS A 37 23.53 -14.27 6.11
N LEU A 38 24.64 -14.10 6.81
CA LEU A 38 25.82 -13.47 6.24
C LEU A 38 26.45 -14.42 5.22
N VAL A 39 26.44 -14.03 3.94
CA VAL A 39 26.96 -14.85 2.84
C VAL A 39 28.28 -14.33 2.29
N GLY A 40 28.72 -13.18 2.78
CA GLY A 40 30.05 -12.66 2.51
C GLY A 40 30.13 -11.16 2.70
N LYS A 41 31.11 -10.60 2.01
CA LYS A 41 31.39 -9.18 1.98
C LYS A 41 30.49 -8.48 0.98
N GLY A 42 30.00 -7.30 1.34
CA GLY A 42 29.30 -6.40 0.43
C GLY A 42 30.23 -5.89 -0.67
N VAL A 43 29.67 -5.21 -1.67
CA VAL A 43 30.37 -4.73 -2.87
C VAL A 43 31.63 -3.90 -2.55
N TYR A 44 31.64 -3.23 -1.40
CA TYR A 44 32.72 -2.37 -0.93
C TYR A 44 33.35 -2.80 0.41
N GLY A 45 32.87 -3.89 1.01
CA GLY A 45 33.28 -4.32 2.34
C GLY A 45 34.56 -5.14 2.30
N VAL A 46 35.68 -4.57 2.71
CA VAL A 46 36.80 -5.38 3.20
C VAL A 46 36.59 -5.49 4.70
N ASP A 47 36.64 -6.70 5.27
CA ASP A 47 36.64 -6.80 6.74
C ASP A 47 37.87 -6.04 7.27
N ILE A 48 37.61 -4.97 8.02
CA ILE A 48 38.65 -4.24 8.72
C ILE A 48 38.57 -4.62 10.19
N ALA A 49 39.65 -5.22 10.70
CA ALA A 49 39.79 -5.48 12.12
C ALA A 49 40.05 -4.15 12.84
N VAL A 50 39.04 -3.67 13.56
CA VAL A 50 39.12 -2.49 14.41
C VAL A 50 39.41 -2.95 15.83
N ASN A 51 40.34 -2.30 16.53
CA ASN A 51 40.67 -2.68 17.90
C ASN A 51 39.53 -2.31 18.87
N VAL A 52 38.89 -3.32 19.45
CA VAL A 52 37.80 -3.15 20.41
C VAL A 52 38.10 -3.99 21.65
N SER A 53 38.86 -3.46 22.60
CA SER A 53 39.22 -4.26 23.79
C SER A 53 38.13 -4.18 24.86
N TYR A 54 36.95 -4.72 24.59
CA TYR A 54 35.88 -4.83 25.58
C TYR A 54 36.11 -6.02 26.52
N HIS A 55 36.50 -5.72 27.76
CA HIS A 55 36.77 -6.69 28.84
C HIS A 55 37.91 -7.69 28.60
N ALA A 56 38.59 -8.06 29.68
CA ALA A 56 39.77 -8.93 29.70
C ALA A 56 39.57 -10.37 29.15
N ASN A 57 38.37 -10.72 28.65
CA ASN A 57 38.00 -12.06 28.22
C ASN A 57 37.41 -12.13 26.79
N HIS A 58 37.31 -11.03 26.04
CA HIS A 58 36.82 -11.05 24.67
C HIS A 58 37.85 -10.52 23.67
N TRP A 59 37.65 -10.90 22.41
CA TRP A 59 38.57 -10.68 21.30
C TRP A 59 38.86 -9.19 21.16
N PRO A 60 40.12 -8.74 21.16
CA PRO A 60 40.46 -7.32 21.10
C PRO A 60 40.18 -6.68 19.73
N TRP A 61 39.51 -7.38 18.82
CA TRP A 61 39.25 -6.95 17.46
C TRP A 61 37.79 -7.22 17.11
N ALA A 62 37.09 -6.21 16.59
CA ALA A 62 35.82 -6.38 15.91
C ALA A 62 35.94 -6.00 14.44
N TRP A 63 35.11 -6.60 13.61
CA TRP A 63 35.16 -6.39 12.17
C TRP A 63 34.14 -5.34 11.76
N ALA A 64 34.62 -4.23 11.19
CA ALA A 64 33.80 -3.18 10.62
C ALA A 64 33.78 -3.26 9.10
N GLY A 65 32.60 -3.05 8.50
CA GLY A 65 32.46 -3.06 7.05
C GLY A 65 31.02 -3.12 6.57
N TYR A 66 30.87 -3.23 5.25
CA TYR A 66 29.59 -3.38 4.57
C TYR A 66 29.39 -4.84 4.16
N TYR A 67 28.37 -5.51 4.69
CA TYR A 67 28.19 -6.96 4.58
C TYR A 67 27.12 -7.35 3.56
N LEU A 68 27.31 -8.50 2.90
CA LEU A 68 26.33 -9.10 2.00
C LEU A 68 25.54 -10.18 2.73
N LEU A 69 24.22 -10.06 2.64
CA LEU A 69 23.24 -10.85 3.36
C LEU A 69 22.35 -11.59 2.38
N GLU A 70 21.83 -12.73 2.81
CA GLU A 70 20.88 -13.53 2.04
C GLU A 70 19.78 -14.01 2.97
N ASN A 71 18.52 -13.82 2.59
CA ASN A 71 17.41 -14.38 3.35
C ASN A 71 17.09 -15.84 2.97
N GLU A 72 16.10 -16.44 3.65
CA GLU A 72 15.72 -17.85 3.45
C GLU A 72 15.29 -18.19 2.01
N ILE A 73 14.79 -17.21 1.25
CA ILE A 73 14.37 -17.36 -0.15
C ILE A 73 15.47 -17.01 -1.16
N GLY A 74 16.70 -16.72 -0.70
CA GLY A 74 17.88 -16.51 -1.56
C GLY A 74 18.04 -15.09 -2.11
N VAL A 75 17.25 -14.13 -1.63
CA VAL A 75 17.37 -12.73 -2.05
C VAL A 75 18.49 -12.07 -1.25
N ARG A 76 19.29 -11.24 -1.93
CA ARG A 76 20.52 -10.65 -1.38
C ARG A 76 20.46 -9.15 -1.15
N TYR A 77 21.10 -8.72 -0.07
CA TYR A 77 21.02 -7.35 0.47
C TYR A 77 22.35 -6.92 1.08
N ASN A 78 22.61 -5.62 1.15
CA ASN A 78 23.76 -5.10 1.88
C ASN A 78 23.32 -4.49 3.22
N GLY A 79 24.17 -4.61 4.26
CA GLY A 79 23.87 -4.06 5.59
C GLY A 79 25.11 -3.85 6.47
N TYR A 80 24.87 -3.37 7.69
CA TYR A 80 25.89 -3.16 8.72
C TYR A 80 25.66 -4.13 9.88
N CYS A 81 26.74 -4.70 10.41
CA CYS A 81 26.67 -5.47 11.65
C CYS A 81 26.79 -4.51 12.84
N ILE A 82 25.81 -4.50 13.73
CA ILE A 82 25.88 -3.64 14.93
C ILE A 82 26.24 -4.41 16.20
N ASP A 83 26.31 -5.73 16.12
CA ASP A 83 26.82 -6.55 17.22
C ASP A 83 28.35 -6.42 17.34
N PHE A 84 28.80 -5.93 18.49
CA PHE A 84 30.21 -5.75 18.82
C PHE A 84 30.85 -6.97 19.50
N ASN A 85 30.04 -7.93 19.98
CA ASN A 85 30.48 -9.13 20.68
C ASN A 85 30.60 -10.35 19.77
N MET A 86 30.09 -10.27 18.53
CA MET A 86 30.14 -11.37 17.58
C MET A 86 31.39 -11.32 16.70
N VAL A 87 32.03 -12.48 16.52
CA VAL A 87 32.97 -12.67 15.42
C VAL A 87 32.16 -12.82 14.13
N VAL A 88 32.19 -11.77 13.30
CA VAL A 88 31.48 -11.75 12.02
C VAL A 88 32.16 -12.68 11.02
N GLY A 89 31.43 -13.67 10.52
CA GLY A 89 31.90 -14.66 9.56
C GLY A 89 30.81 -15.16 8.63
N GLU A 90 31.22 -15.64 7.45
CA GLU A 90 30.31 -16.27 6.50
C GLU A 90 29.60 -17.46 7.15
N GLY A 91 28.27 -17.46 7.06
CA GLY A 91 27.42 -18.48 7.65
C GLY A 91 26.74 -18.08 8.95
N ASN A 92 27.11 -16.97 9.59
CA ASN A 92 26.38 -16.45 10.74
C ASN A 92 24.95 -16.06 10.37
N MET A 93 24.01 -16.35 11.27
CA MET A 93 22.59 -15.98 11.15
C MET A 93 22.35 -14.75 12.04
N LEU A 94 21.67 -13.75 11.48
CA LEU A 94 21.41 -12.47 12.12
C LEU A 94 19.93 -12.10 11.91
N TRP A 95 19.40 -11.25 12.77
CA TRP A 95 18.07 -10.67 12.64
C TRP A 95 18.14 -9.29 12.02
N ALA A 96 17.33 -9.07 10.99
CA ALA A 96 17.09 -7.76 10.40
C ALA A 96 16.37 -6.84 11.38
N ASN A 97 16.97 -5.69 11.71
CA ASN A 97 16.44 -4.69 12.66
C ASN A 97 15.98 -5.32 13.99
N GLY A 98 16.76 -6.29 14.48
CA GLY A 98 16.43 -7.08 15.66
C GLY A 98 16.54 -6.32 16.98
N GLU A 99 16.15 -7.03 18.04
CA GLU A 99 16.27 -6.66 19.45
C GLU A 99 17.73 -6.43 19.85
N LEU A 100 18.07 -5.31 20.51
CA LEU A 100 19.44 -5.06 20.99
C LEU A 100 19.68 -5.64 22.40
N THR A 101 20.92 -6.03 22.73
CA THR A 101 21.28 -6.47 24.11
C THR A 101 21.10 -5.40 25.21
N ARG A 102 20.80 -4.16 24.84
CA ARG A 102 20.57 -3.07 25.78
C ARG A 102 19.41 -2.19 25.37
N TYR A 103 18.89 -1.44 26.34
CA TYR A 103 17.90 -0.41 26.10
C TYR A 103 18.52 0.74 25.31
N ILE A 104 17.94 1.07 24.16
CA ILE A 104 18.28 2.27 23.41
C ILE A 104 17.31 3.39 23.77
N THR A 105 17.84 4.61 23.91
CA THR A 105 16.97 5.77 24.03
C THR A 105 16.37 6.14 22.67
N LYS A 106 15.25 6.86 22.70
CA LYS A 106 14.68 7.48 21.48
C LYS A 106 15.71 8.36 20.77
N ASN A 107 16.58 9.04 21.52
CA ASN A 107 17.62 9.88 20.95
C ASN A 107 18.67 9.04 20.19
N GLU A 108 19.18 7.97 20.79
CA GLU A 108 20.10 7.03 20.11
C GLU A 108 19.49 6.46 18.83
N SER A 109 18.22 6.03 18.89
CA SER A 109 17.49 5.55 17.72
C SER A 109 17.47 6.58 16.58
N CYS A 110 17.21 7.85 16.91
CA CYS A 110 17.27 8.92 15.91
C CYS A 110 18.66 9.11 15.33
N MET A 111 19.69 9.13 16.19
CA MET A 111 21.06 9.35 15.75
C MET A 111 21.50 8.25 14.78
N VAL A 112 21.18 6.99 15.09
CA VAL A 112 21.45 5.86 14.19
C VAL A 112 20.64 6.01 12.89
N ASN A 113 19.35 6.37 12.97
CA ASN A 113 18.49 6.59 11.81
C ASN A 113 19.03 7.69 10.89
N TYR A 114 19.49 8.80 11.47
CA TYR A 114 20.17 9.86 10.73
C TYR A 114 21.43 9.34 10.03
N VAL A 115 22.30 8.63 10.74
CA VAL A 115 23.58 8.15 10.18
C VAL A 115 23.34 7.23 8.98
N ILE A 116 22.52 6.20 9.14
CA ILE A 116 22.37 5.21 8.08
C ILE A 116 21.67 5.77 6.84
N ASN A 117 20.83 6.79 7.00
CA ASN A 117 20.07 7.33 5.88
C ASN A 117 20.72 8.53 5.18
N ILE A 118 21.68 9.18 5.82
CA ILE A 118 22.43 10.31 5.26
C ILE A 118 23.79 9.86 4.67
N PHE A 119 24.44 8.86 5.27
CA PHE A 119 25.79 8.43 4.87
C PHE A 119 25.77 7.10 4.11
N LYS A 120 26.52 7.07 2.99
CA LYS A 120 26.57 5.94 2.06
C LYS A 120 27.98 5.63 1.59
N PRO A 121 28.48 4.39 1.73
CA PRO A 121 29.80 4.00 1.27
C PRO A 121 30.04 4.31 -0.21
N GLU A 122 29.04 4.06 -1.06
CA GLU A 122 29.14 4.25 -2.52
C GLU A 122 29.32 5.71 -2.96
N MET A 123 29.06 6.68 -2.07
CA MET A 123 29.20 8.11 -2.36
C MET A 123 30.57 8.66 -1.95
N ALA A 124 31.38 7.88 -1.22
CA ALA A 124 32.69 8.31 -0.73
C ALA A 124 33.82 8.01 -1.73
N SER A 125 34.92 8.78 -1.62
CA SER A 125 36.14 8.52 -2.40
C SER A 125 36.85 7.23 -1.99
N ASP A 126 36.69 6.81 -0.74
CA ASP A 126 37.11 5.51 -0.23
C ASP A 126 35.89 4.82 0.42
N PRO A 127 35.16 3.99 -0.36
CA PRO A 127 33.97 3.30 0.14
C PRO A 127 34.24 2.32 1.29
N THR A 128 35.44 1.75 1.38
CA THR A 128 35.78 0.78 2.42
C THR A 128 36.01 1.50 3.75
N LEU A 129 36.79 2.59 3.74
CA LEU A 129 36.96 3.46 4.91
C LEU A 129 35.61 4.04 5.36
N GLU A 130 34.78 4.52 4.44
CA GLU A 130 33.46 5.09 4.76
C GLU A 130 32.54 4.06 5.42
N ALA A 131 32.48 2.83 4.90
CA ALA A 131 31.70 1.76 5.51
C ALA A 131 32.15 1.45 6.95
N ALA A 132 33.46 1.37 7.19
CA ALA A 132 34.01 1.14 8.52
C ALA A 132 33.74 2.32 9.47
N ALA A 133 33.81 3.55 8.96
CA ALA A 133 33.52 4.76 9.73
C ALA A 133 32.04 4.89 10.10
N ILE A 134 31.12 4.55 9.18
CA ILE A 134 29.67 4.51 9.45
C ILE A 134 29.36 3.50 10.56
N GLN A 135 29.85 2.27 10.43
CA GLN A 135 29.64 1.24 11.45
C GLN A 135 30.26 1.65 12.80
N SER A 136 31.45 2.25 12.79
CA SER A 136 32.11 2.76 14.00
C SER A 136 31.31 3.88 14.67
N ALA A 137 30.73 4.81 13.90
CA ALA A 137 29.88 5.87 14.42
C ALA A 137 28.61 5.31 15.09
N ILE A 138 27.99 4.29 14.48
CA ILE A 138 26.82 3.61 15.05
C ILE A 138 27.18 2.92 16.37
N TRP A 139 28.30 2.19 16.41
CA TRP A 139 28.79 1.56 17.65
C TRP A 139 29.05 2.58 18.76
N TYR A 140 29.62 3.75 18.44
CA TYR A 140 29.78 4.81 19.43
C TYR A 140 28.45 5.27 20.03
N ILE A 141 27.48 5.58 19.17
CA ILE A 141 26.14 6.01 19.61
C ILE A 141 25.53 4.95 20.53
N LEU A 142 25.66 3.68 20.14
CA LEU A 142 25.15 2.53 20.88
C LEU A 142 26.06 2.06 22.03
N THR A 143 27.10 2.79 22.43
CA THR A 143 27.95 2.43 23.59
C THR A 143 28.34 3.63 24.46
N ALA A 144 27.97 4.87 24.07
CA ALA A 144 28.46 6.10 24.68
C ALA A 144 28.16 6.28 26.19
N ASP A 145 27.06 5.71 26.68
CA ASP A 145 26.66 5.77 28.09
C ASP A 145 27.27 4.67 28.97
N GLU A 146 28.10 3.80 28.40
CA GLU A 146 28.86 2.81 29.16
C GLU A 146 30.10 3.51 29.77
N ASP A 147 30.57 3.08 30.94
CA ASP A 147 31.74 3.64 31.65
C ASP A 147 33.04 3.65 30.78
N HIS A 148 32.98 3.06 29.59
CA HIS A 148 34.03 2.97 28.57
C HIS A 148 33.46 3.25 27.16
N PRO A 149 33.31 4.52 26.75
CA PRO A 149 32.81 4.81 25.41
C PRO A 149 33.76 4.26 24.33
N PHE A 150 33.19 3.66 23.29
CA PHE A 150 33.90 3.31 22.05
C PHE A 150 34.59 4.57 21.46
N MET A 151 35.65 4.43 20.66
CA MET A 151 36.41 5.56 20.08
C MET A 151 36.88 6.64 21.07
N THR A 152 37.27 6.26 22.30
CA THR A 152 37.82 7.21 23.27
C THR A 152 39.30 7.55 23.00
N ASP A 153 39.65 8.81 23.27
CA ASP A 153 40.90 9.51 22.89
C ASP A 153 42.18 8.65 22.80
N ALA A 154 42.76 8.58 21.59
CA ALA A 154 44.05 7.92 21.31
C ALA A 154 45.21 8.44 22.14
N ALA A 155 45.17 9.68 22.62
CA ALA A 155 46.25 10.26 23.42
C ALA A 155 46.43 9.58 24.78
N THR A 156 45.40 8.88 25.27
CA THR A 156 45.43 8.21 26.57
C THR A 156 46.02 6.79 26.52
N GLY A 157 46.31 6.26 25.32
CA GLY A 157 46.67 4.86 25.14
C GLY A 157 45.54 3.90 25.50
N ALA A 158 44.30 4.39 25.51
CA ALA A 158 43.11 3.59 25.75
C ALA A 158 42.94 2.52 24.67
N THR A 159 42.37 1.39 25.08
CA THR A 159 42.23 0.17 24.29
C THR A 159 40.94 0.13 23.46
N PHE A 160 40.26 1.27 23.32
CA PHE A 160 38.92 1.41 22.74
C PHE A 160 38.92 2.47 21.64
N ASP A 161 39.66 2.23 20.56
CA ASP A 161 39.84 3.18 19.47
C ASP A 161 39.54 2.55 18.12
N ALA A 162 38.85 3.30 17.24
CA ALA A 162 38.60 2.86 15.87
C ALA A 162 39.88 3.00 15.02
N TRP A 163 40.89 2.21 15.36
CA TRP A 163 42.20 2.16 14.71
C TRP A 163 42.42 0.82 14.00
N ASN A 164 43.10 0.87 12.86
CA ASN A 164 43.54 -0.31 12.13
C ASN A 164 44.95 -0.11 11.51
N GLU A 165 45.64 -1.21 11.22
CA GLU A 165 46.99 -1.22 10.62
C GLU A 165 47.08 -0.54 9.24
N ILE A 166 46.00 -0.54 8.46
CA ILE A 166 45.95 0.02 7.09
C ILE A 166 45.66 1.52 7.13
N TYR A 167 44.64 1.93 7.87
CA TYR A 167 44.09 3.29 7.84
C TYR A 167 44.51 4.15 9.05
N GLY A 168 45.24 3.58 10.00
CA GLY A 168 45.55 4.26 11.24
C GLY A 168 44.27 4.72 11.95
N HIS A 169 44.20 6.01 12.29
CA HIS A 169 43.04 6.63 12.95
C HIS A 169 42.04 7.27 11.98
N GLU A 170 42.22 7.16 10.66
CA GLU A 170 41.35 7.84 9.69
C GLU A 170 39.88 7.36 9.79
N ILE A 171 39.66 6.09 10.13
CA ILE A 171 38.31 5.55 10.39
C ILE A 171 37.66 6.27 11.57
N ARG A 172 38.38 6.41 12.69
CA ARG A 172 37.90 7.15 13.86
C ARG A 172 37.62 8.61 13.53
N ASP A 173 38.56 9.27 12.87
CA ASP A 173 38.46 10.70 12.56
C ASP A 173 37.23 10.95 11.67
N ARG A 174 36.99 10.08 10.68
CA ARG A 174 35.80 10.12 9.83
C ARG A 174 34.51 9.80 10.60
N ALA A 175 34.52 8.81 11.49
CA ALA A 175 33.37 8.49 12.33
C ALA A 175 33.00 9.67 13.24
N TRP A 176 33.99 10.42 13.76
CA TRP A 176 33.74 11.66 14.50
C TRP A 176 33.13 12.77 13.66
N GLU A 177 33.48 12.89 12.39
CA GLU A 177 32.82 13.82 11.47
C GLU A 177 31.34 13.47 11.29
N ILE A 178 31.05 12.17 11.11
CA ILE A 178 29.67 11.65 11.01
C ILE A 178 28.89 12.02 12.28
N ILE A 179 29.40 11.68 13.46
CA ILE A 179 28.75 11.95 14.75
C ILE A 179 28.50 13.45 14.94
N LYS A 180 29.48 14.30 14.62
CA LYS A 180 29.37 15.77 14.76
C LYS A 180 28.40 16.40 13.77
N SER A 181 28.05 15.71 12.69
CA SER A 181 27.08 16.20 11.71
C SER A 181 25.62 15.97 12.15
N ILE A 182 25.40 15.13 13.17
CA ILE A 182 24.06 14.81 13.65
C ILE A 182 23.50 16.05 14.37
N PRO A 183 22.31 16.54 14.00
CA PRO A 183 21.68 17.69 14.66
C PRO A 183 21.43 17.41 16.16
N ASP A 184 21.52 18.46 16.98
CA ASP A 184 21.12 18.44 18.40
C ASP A 184 20.00 19.48 18.65
N PRO A 185 18.78 19.05 19.06
CA PRO A 185 18.36 17.66 19.23
C PRO A 185 18.29 16.90 17.90
N CYS A 186 18.53 15.59 17.92
CA CYS A 186 18.37 14.76 16.73
C CYS A 186 16.88 14.65 16.40
N LEU A 187 16.51 15.18 15.24
CA LEU A 187 15.16 15.14 14.69
C LEU A 187 15.23 14.52 13.29
N TYR A 188 14.76 13.28 13.14
CA TYR A 188 14.83 12.55 11.88
C TYR A 188 13.53 11.79 11.60
N PRO A 189 13.09 11.64 10.33
CA PRO A 189 11.88 10.89 10.00
C PRO A 189 11.87 9.50 10.62
N ALA A 190 10.87 9.24 11.45
CA ALA A 190 10.66 7.95 12.11
C ALA A 190 9.30 7.33 11.77
N SER A 191 8.33 8.15 11.37
CA SER A 191 7.05 7.65 10.86
C SER A 191 6.49 8.53 9.75
N LEU A 192 5.69 7.89 8.89
CA LEU A 192 5.01 8.49 7.76
C LEU A 192 3.56 8.01 7.79
N GLN A 193 2.62 8.95 7.64
CA GLN A 193 1.19 8.67 7.63
C GLN A 193 0.54 9.35 6.44
N LEU A 194 -0.29 8.63 5.70
CA LEU A 194 -1.00 9.16 4.55
C LEU A 194 -2.49 9.33 4.81
N GLU A 195 -3.02 10.51 4.51
CA GLU A 195 -4.45 10.83 4.59
C GLU A 195 -4.97 11.28 3.21
N PRO A 196 -6.13 10.79 2.76
CA PRO A 196 -6.92 9.69 3.33
C PRO A 196 -6.21 8.33 3.20
N GLU A 197 -6.52 7.36 4.06
CA GLU A 197 -6.09 5.97 3.85
C GLU A 197 -6.91 5.33 2.71
N ILE A 198 -8.22 5.53 2.72
CA ILE A 198 -9.16 5.11 1.66
C ILE A 198 -10.15 6.24 1.38
N GLN A 199 -10.35 6.58 0.11
CA GLN A 199 -11.38 7.52 -0.30
C GLN A 199 -12.10 7.08 -1.57
N ASN A 200 -13.42 7.30 -1.59
CA ASN A 200 -14.26 7.16 -2.79
C ASN A 200 -14.56 8.57 -3.32
N ILE A 201 -14.38 8.78 -4.62
CA ILE A 201 -14.71 10.03 -5.30
C ILE A 201 -15.50 9.75 -6.59
N ASP A 202 -16.20 10.75 -7.09
CA ASP A 202 -16.87 10.65 -8.38
C ASP A 202 -15.89 10.97 -9.52
N CYS A 203 -16.19 10.43 -10.70
CA CYS A 203 -15.48 10.74 -11.93
C CYS A 203 -15.34 12.25 -12.20
N GLY A 204 -14.10 12.71 -12.37
CA GLY A 204 -13.78 14.12 -12.61
C GLY A 204 -13.54 14.96 -11.35
N ASP A 205 -13.70 14.37 -10.16
CA ASP A 205 -13.26 14.99 -8.92
C ASP A 205 -11.75 14.78 -8.72
N GLU A 206 -11.10 15.78 -8.13
CA GLU A 206 -9.73 15.68 -7.62
C GLU A 206 -9.75 15.36 -6.12
N VAL A 207 -8.72 14.66 -5.64
CA VAL A 207 -8.55 14.36 -4.21
C VAL A 207 -7.20 14.85 -3.70
N ALA A 208 -7.20 15.49 -2.53
CA ALA A 208 -5.97 15.87 -1.85
C ALA A 208 -5.41 14.67 -1.06
N ILE A 209 -4.19 14.24 -1.40
CA ILE A 209 -3.42 13.25 -0.65
C ILE A 209 -2.38 14.00 0.18
N THR A 210 -2.37 13.75 1.49
CA THR A 210 -1.51 14.45 2.45
C THR A 210 -0.67 13.46 3.23
N ALA A 211 0.65 13.58 3.08
CA ALA A 211 1.63 12.87 3.88
C ALA A 211 1.99 13.68 5.12
N THR A 212 2.01 13.05 6.28
CA THR A 212 2.48 13.62 7.54
C THR A 212 3.73 12.87 8.00
N VAL A 213 4.85 13.58 8.12
CA VAL A 213 6.14 13.03 8.58
C VAL A 213 6.38 13.44 10.03
N LEU A 214 6.63 12.44 10.89
CA LEU A 214 6.92 12.65 12.30
C LEU A 214 8.28 12.08 12.70
N ASP A 215 8.88 12.70 13.72
CA ASP A 215 10.07 12.21 14.41
C ASP A 215 9.74 11.07 15.41
N GLN A 216 10.76 10.51 16.04
CA GLN A 216 10.67 9.45 17.05
C GLN A 216 9.95 9.86 18.35
N PHE A 217 9.79 11.16 18.57
CA PHE A 217 9.06 11.74 19.70
C PHE A 217 7.60 12.06 19.36
N GLY A 218 7.19 11.89 18.10
CA GLY A 218 5.85 12.20 17.60
C GLY A 218 5.66 13.66 17.19
N ASN A 219 6.74 14.44 17.06
CA ASN A 219 6.68 15.81 16.56
C ASN A 219 6.75 15.84 15.03
N ALA A 220 6.06 16.81 14.44
CA ALA A 220 6.08 17.05 13.01
C ALA A 220 7.44 17.58 12.52
N LEU A 221 7.91 17.07 11.39
CA LEU A 221 9.20 17.47 10.79
C LEU A 221 9.01 18.32 9.54
N GLU A 222 9.56 19.53 9.54
CA GLU A 222 9.58 20.45 8.39
C GLU A 222 10.76 20.16 7.44
N ASN A 223 10.61 20.52 6.16
CA ASN A 223 11.64 20.43 5.12
C ASN A 223 12.13 19.00 4.83
N VAL A 224 11.30 17.99 5.12
CA VAL A 224 11.56 16.60 4.71
C VAL A 224 11.04 16.40 3.30
N LEU A 225 11.90 16.01 2.37
CA LEU A 225 11.51 15.72 0.99
C LEU A 225 10.73 14.39 0.91
N VAL A 226 9.47 14.48 0.52
CA VAL A 226 8.56 13.34 0.35
C VAL A 226 8.34 13.07 -1.14
N ARG A 227 8.33 11.80 -1.53
CA ARG A 227 8.16 11.35 -2.92
C ARG A 227 6.83 10.64 -3.09
N PHE A 228 6.03 11.07 -4.05
CA PHE A 228 4.73 10.49 -4.36
C PHE A 228 4.78 9.73 -5.70
N SER A 229 4.02 8.66 -5.79
CA SER A 229 3.82 7.88 -7.00
C SER A 229 2.40 7.34 -7.04
N THR A 230 1.87 7.10 -8.24
CA THR A 230 0.50 6.62 -8.43
C THR A 230 0.47 5.49 -9.46
N THR A 231 -0.46 4.53 -9.29
CA THR A 231 -0.68 3.44 -10.26
C THR A 231 -1.45 3.89 -11.50
N SER A 232 -2.25 4.95 -11.41
CA SER A 232 -3.02 5.56 -12.51
C SER A 232 -3.36 7.02 -12.18
N GLY A 233 -3.77 7.81 -13.18
CA GLY A 233 -4.06 9.23 -13.04
C GLY A 233 -2.82 10.13 -13.03
N ALA A 234 -3.03 11.40 -12.71
CA ALA A 234 -1.99 12.42 -12.63
C ALA A 234 -1.89 12.99 -11.20
N LEU A 235 -0.67 13.15 -10.71
CA LEU A 235 -0.39 13.87 -9.47
C LEU A 235 0.02 15.30 -9.80
N SER A 236 -0.40 16.27 -8.97
CA SER A 236 -0.01 17.68 -9.12
C SER A 236 1.49 17.89 -8.96
N ASP A 237 2.16 17.03 -8.19
CA ASP A 237 3.61 16.97 -8.03
C ASP A 237 4.02 15.54 -7.62
N THR A 238 5.27 15.18 -7.86
CA THR A 238 5.86 13.89 -7.44
C THR A 238 6.85 14.05 -6.30
N GLU A 239 7.29 15.28 -5.99
CA GLU A 239 8.23 15.55 -4.90
C GLU A 239 7.82 16.82 -4.13
N VAL A 240 7.50 16.69 -2.85
CA VAL A 240 7.06 17.83 -2.03
C VAL A 240 7.78 17.79 -0.69
N SER A 241 8.35 18.92 -0.26
CA SER A 241 8.92 19.04 1.09
C SER A 241 7.83 19.34 2.10
N THR A 242 7.90 18.73 3.28
CA THR A 242 6.96 18.99 4.37
C THR A 242 7.03 20.44 4.85
N ASN A 243 5.87 21.00 5.18
CA ASN A 243 5.75 22.33 5.79
C ASN A 243 6.02 22.30 7.31
N SER A 244 5.87 23.44 7.99
CA SER A 244 6.07 23.60 9.45
C SER A 244 5.18 22.73 10.34
N THR A 245 4.19 22.05 9.78
CA THR A 245 3.31 21.08 10.46
C THR A 245 3.60 19.63 10.06
N GLY A 246 4.72 19.40 9.35
CA GLY A 246 5.15 18.08 8.93
C GLY A 246 4.37 17.53 7.74
N LYS A 247 3.62 18.38 7.03
CA LYS A 247 2.69 17.95 5.99
C LYS A 247 3.20 18.28 4.59
N ALA A 248 3.10 17.31 3.70
CA ALA A 248 3.31 17.46 2.26
C ALA A 248 2.04 16.98 1.55
N SER A 249 1.43 17.82 0.72
CA SER A 249 0.16 17.50 0.04
C SER A 249 0.28 17.60 -1.47
N VAL A 250 -0.33 16.67 -2.16
CA VAL A 250 -0.50 16.65 -3.62
C VAL A 250 -1.97 16.43 -3.96
N TYR A 251 -2.41 16.89 -5.12
CA TYR A 251 -3.72 16.53 -5.67
C TYR A 251 -3.55 15.36 -6.65
N LEU A 252 -4.43 14.38 -6.54
CA LEU A 252 -4.59 13.31 -7.52
C LEU A 252 -5.81 13.62 -8.39
N ASP A 253 -5.60 13.61 -9.70
CA ASP A 253 -6.62 13.53 -10.74
C ASP A 253 -6.64 12.08 -11.27
N PRO A 254 -7.50 11.20 -10.72
CA PRO A 254 -7.50 9.79 -11.06
C PRO A 254 -8.23 9.53 -12.37
N GLU A 255 -7.78 8.53 -13.13
CA GLU A 255 -8.55 8.05 -14.27
C GLU A 255 -9.91 7.49 -13.79
N CYS A 256 -10.96 7.83 -14.53
CA CYS A 256 -12.32 7.36 -14.26
C CYS A 256 -12.42 5.84 -14.25
N ALA A 257 -13.27 5.31 -13.34
CA ALA A 257 -13.52 3.87 -13.20
C ALA A 257 -12.26 3.06 -12.87
N THR A 258 -11.39 3.61 -12.02
CA THR A 258 -10.16 2.93 -11.58
C THR A 258 -10.01 2.92 -10.07
N ARG A 259 -9.42 1.83 -9.57
CA ARG A 259 -8.79 1.77 -8.26
C ARG A 259 -7.35 2.28 -8.35
N VAL A 260 -7.08 3.45 -7.77
CA VAL A 260 -5.76 4.08 -7.75
C VAL A 260 -5.09 3.84 -6.41
N VAL A 261 -3.83 3.40 -6.42
CA VAL A 261 -2.97 3.35 -5.25
C VAL A 261 -1.94 4.46 -5.37
N VAL A 262 -1.95 5.38 -4.42
CA VAL A 262 -0.92 6.41 -4.28
C VAL A 262 0.05 5.95 -3.21
N THR A 263 1.30 5.72 -3.60
CA THR A 263 2.38 5.36 -2.67
C THR A 263 3.22 6.58 -2.40
N VAL A 264 3.42 6.87 -1.12
CA VAL A 264 4.33 7.88 -0.63
C VAL A 264 5.56 7.24 -0.02
N CYS A 265 6.73 7.83 -0.21
CA CYS A 265 7.95 7.40 0.45
C CYS A 265 8.79 8.60 0.89
N VAL A 266 9.37 8.49 2.08
CA VAL A 266 10.56 9.24 2.50
C VAL A 266 11.73 8.28 2.35
N ASN A 267 12.60 8.55 1.38
CA ASN A 267 13.75 7.70 1.14
C ASN A 267 14.78 7.90 2.23
N GLY A 268 15.01 6.80 2.94
CA GLY A 268 16.24 6.54 3.61
C GLY A 268 17.29 6.03 2.62
N GLY A 269 18.54 6.31 2.91
CA GLY A 269 19.65 5.98 2.06
C GLY A 269 20.63 5.03 2.71
N ALA A 270 20.33 3.72 2.67
CA ALA A 270 21.21 2.58 2.94
C ALA A 270 21.16 1.97 4.35
N GLY A 271 21.32 0.64 4.36
CA GLY A 271 21.76 -0.15 5.52
C GLY A 271 20.63 -0.78 6.31
N MET A 272 20.62 -2.10 6.35
CA MET A 272 19.93 -2.84 7.40
C MET A 272 20.84 -2.98 8.61
N LEU A 273 20.25 -2.86 9.79
CA LEU A 273 20.95 -3.15 11.03
C LEU A 273 20.74 -4.61 11.39
N MET A 274 21.78 -5.26 11.88
CA MET A 274 21.77 -6.69 12.16
C MET A 274 22.18 -7.01 13.57
N TRP A 275 21.45 -7.95 14.18
CA TRP A 275 21.66 -8.40 15.54
C TRP A 275 21.71 -9.94 15.65
N ASP A 276 22.51 -10.50 16.57
CA ASP A 276 22.59 -11.96 16.80
C ASP A 276 21.38 -12.50 17.61
N ASP A 277 20.86 -13.67 17.22
CA ASP A 277 19.91 -14.43 18.06
C ASP A 277 20.71 -14.94 19.26
N GLU A 278 20.52 -14.37 20.46
CA GLU A 278 21.18 -14.90 21.66
C GLU A 278 20.84 -16.39 21.84
N ASN A 279 21.77 -17.25 21.42
CA ASN A 279 22.06 -18.50 22.11
C ASN A 279 23.49 -18.99 21.82
N PRO A 280 24.54 -18.32 22.34
CA PRO A 280 25.69 -19.08 22.78
C PRO A 280 25.24 -19.92 24.01
N PRO A 281 25.58 -21.22 24.12
CA PRO A 281 25.17 -22.09 25.24
C PRO A 281 25.69 -21.69 26.64
N ASN A 282 26.11 -20.45 26.89
CA ASN A 282 26.78 -20.00 28.11
C ASN A 282 26.79 -18.47 28.26
N GLN A 283 25.67 -17.83 28.58
CA GLN A 283 25.71 -16.67 29.48
C GLN A 283 24.31 -16.28 29.97
N ASN A 284 24.14 -16.28 31.28
CA ASN A 284 22.96 -15.76 31.97
C ASN A 284 22.98 -14.23 31.89
N TYR A 285 22.47 -13.63 30.82
CA TYR A 285 21.99 -12.25 30.88
C TYR A 285 20.51 -12.27 31.29
N PRO A 286 20.13 -11.61 32.39
CA PRO A 286 18.74 -11.62 32.84
C PRO A 286 17.87 -10.90 31.82
N ASP A 287 16.77 -11.53 31.39
CA ASP A 287 15.74 -11.00 30.48
C ASP A 287 15.51 -9.49 30.68
N VAL A 288 16.22 -8.66 29.92
CA VAL A 288 16.05 -7.21 29.93
C VAL A 288 14.90 -6.93 28.97
N ASN A 289 13.91 -6.12 29.36
CA ASN A 289 12.87 -5.67 28.43
C ASN A 289 13.55 -4.98 27.23
N VAL A 290 13.55 -5.65 26.08
CA VAL A 290 14.27 -5.23 24.88
C VAL A 290 13.40 -4.25 24.07
N GLN A 291 14.02 -3.30 23.38
CA GLN A 291 13.37 -2.51 22.33
C GLN A 291 14.00 -2.85 20.98
N ASN A 292 13.17 -3.05 19.95
CA ASN A 292 13.63 -3.20 18.57
C ASN A 292 14.22 -1.88 18.09
N LEU A 293 15.42 -1.93 17.52
CA LEU A 293 15.95 -0.81 16.76
C LEU A 293 15.33 -0.82 15.36
N VAL A 294 14.14 -0.24 15.26
CA VAL A 294 13.43 -0.10 13.98
C VAL A 294 14.04 1.07 13.23
N VAL A 295 14.91 0.78 12.27
CA VAL A 295 15.41 1.81 11.33
C VAL A 295 14.96 1.45 9.92
N PRO A 296 13.86 2.05 9.45
CA PRO A 296 13.35 1.77 8.13
C PRO A 296 14.29 2.33 7.06
N ASN A 297 14.75 1.46 6.16
CA ASN A 297 15.55 1.84 4.98
C ASN A 297 14.77 2.78 4.04
N ALA A 298 13.44 2.73 4.10
CA ALA A 298 12.55 3.75 3.56
C ALA A 298 11.26 3.74 4.39
N LEU A 299 10.73 4.91 4.71
CA LEU A 299 9.39 5.04 5.28
C LEU A 299 8.44 5.21 4.10
N CYS A 300 7.60 4.21 3.84
CA CYS A 300 6.58 4.31 2.81
C CYS A 300 5.20 4.01 3.39
N ASP A 301 4.19 4.65 2.81
CA ASP A 301 2.78 4.42 3.13
C ASP A 301 1.95 4.51 1.84
N SER A 302 0.71 4.01 1.86
CA SER A 302 -0.15 3.98 0.67
C SER A 302 -1.58 4.42 0.96
N SER A 303 -2.15 5.16 0.02
CA SER A 303 -3.54 5.60 0.01
C SER A 303 -4.26 4.94 -1.16
N ILE A 304 -5.52 4.58 -0.94
CA ILE A 304 -6.37 3.98 -1.95
C ILE A 304 -7.46 4.99 -2.32
N VAL A 305 -7.47 5.42 -3.58
CA VAL A 305 -8.52 6.25 -4.15
C VAL A 305 -9.33 5.41 -5.12
N LYS A 306 -10.65 5.42 -4.95
CA LYS A 306 -11.60 4.70 -5.80
C LYS A 306 -12.39 5.74 -6.57
N CYS A 307 -12.10 5.87 -7.87
CA CYS A 307 -12.75 6.83 -8.76
C CYS A 307 -13.96 6.15 -9.42
N CYS A 308 -15.13 6.47 -8.91
CA CYS A 308 -16.39 5.82 -9.26
C CYS A 308 -16.97 6.41 -10.56
N TYR A 309 -17.16 5.56 -11.57
CA TYR A 309 -17.99 5.86 -12.74
C TYR A 309 -19.30 5.10 -12.66
N TYR A 310 -20.42 5.82 -12.71
CA TYR A 310 -21.74 5.20 -12.80
C TYR A 310 -22.42 5.62 -14.10
N PRO A 311 -23.01 4.68 -14.85
CA PRO A 311 -23.95 5.06 -15.88
C PRO A 311 -25.26 5.57 -15.29
N ASP A 312 -25.94 6.43 -16.04
CA ASP A 312 -27.17 7.09 -15.59
C ASP A 312 -28.20 6.09 -15.06
N GLY A 313 -28.54 6.23 -13.79
CA GLY A 313 -29.61 5.46 -13.16
C GLY A 313 -30.97 6.07 -13.47
N PHE A 314 -31.91 5.29 -14.01
CA PHE A 314 -33.30 5.70 -14.08
C PHE A 314 -34.09 5.23 -12.87
N THR A 315 -34.54 6.20 -12.06
CA THR A 315 -35.33 5.94 -10.84
C THR A 315 -36.63 5.17 -11.11
N ILE A 316 -37.19 4.55 -10.06
CA ILE A 316 -38.54 3.95 -10.08
C ILE A 316 -39.59 4.94 -10.63
N GLY A 317 -39.47 6.21 -10.24
CA GLY A 317 -40.39 7.28 -10.67
C GLY A 317 -40.34 7.53 -12.17
N PHE A 318 -39.13 7.51 -12.76
CA PHE A 318 -38.91 7.67 -14.19
C PHE A 318 -39.63 6.56 -14.98
N TRP A 319 -39.37 5.29 -14.65
CA TRP A 319 -39.94 4.15 -15.35
C TRP A 319 -41.46 4.07 -15.17
N LYS A 320 -41.97 4.22 -13.93
CA LYS A 320 -43.40 4.21 -13.63
C LYS A 320 -44.16 5.24 -14.45
N THR A 321 -43.65 6.47 -14.49
CA THR A 321 -44.31 7.59 -15.16
C THR A 321 -44.35 7.39 -16.67
N ASN A 322 -43.24 6.95 -17.27
CA ASN A 322 -43.17 6.69 -18.71
C ASN A 322 -44.09 5.53 -19.13
N ILE A 323 -44.15 4.43 -18.37
CA ILE A 323 -45.09 3.34 -18.65
C ILE A 323 -46.54 3.82 -18.50
N GLY A 324 -46.87 4.46 -17.38
CA GLY A 324 -48.23 4.93 -17.09
C GLY A 324 -48.77 5.90 -18.14
N LYS A 325 -47.93 6.81 -18.64
CA LYS A 325 -48.31 7.73 -19.72
C LYS A 325 -48.51 7.02 -21.06
N ASN A 326 -47.61 6.12 -21.46
CA ASN A 326 -47.69 5.40 -22.75
C ASN A 326 -48.92 4.46 -22.86
N TRP A 327 -49.47 4.00 -21.72
CA TRP A 327 -50.67 3.17 -21.65
C TRP A 327 -51.93 3.89 -21.15
N GLY A 328 -51.87 5.22 -20.94
CA GLY A 328 -53.03 6.03 -20.55
C GLY A 328 -53.49 5.85 -19.10
N TRP A 329 -52.68 5.23 -18.24
CA TRP A 329 -52.96 5.07 -16.80
C TRP A 329 -52.60 6.30 -15.98
N MET A 330 -51.77 7.19 -16.53
CA MET A 330 -51.40 8.47 -15.93
C MET A 330 -51.62 9.61 -16.92
N LYS A 331 -52.10 10.76 -16.41
CA LYS A 331 -52.22 12.00 -17.18
C LYS A 331 -50.95 12.83 -17.03
N GLY A 332 -50.53 13.50 -18.10
CA GLY A 332 -49.42 14.45 -18.08
C GLY A 332 -48.87 14.74 -19.47
N LYS A 333 -48.17 15.87 -19.62
CA LYS A 333 -47.45 16.22 -20.86
C LYS A 333 -46.03 15.63 -20.84
N GLY A 334 -45.45 15.40 -22.03
CA GLY A 334 -44.08 14.88 -22.21
C GLY A 334 -43.97 13.38 -21.90
N ILE A 335 -43.71 12.58 -22.94
CA ILE A 335 -43.27 11.19 -22.84
C ILE A 335 -41.77 11.20 -23.15
N GLN A 336 -40.94 10.77 -22.19
CA GLN A 336 -39.48 10.77 -22.35
C GLN A 336 -39.01 9.47 -23.02
N VAL A 337 -39.66 8.34 -22.69
CA VAL A 337 -39.36 7.03 -23.25
C VAL A 337 -40.46 6.60 -24.21
N PRO A 338 -40.17 6.40 -25.52
CA PRO A 338 -41.16 5.95 -26.49
C PRO A 338 -41.75 4.58 -26.15
N LYS A 339 -43.04 4.39 -26.46
CA LYS A 339 -43.76 3.12 -26.23
C LYS A 339 -43.01 1.89 -26.73
N ALA A 340 -42.48 1.96 -27.96
CA ALA A 340 -41.76 0.84 -28.58
C ALA A 340 -40.52 0.44 -27.79
N LYS A 341 -39.79 1.41 -27.23
CA LYS A 341 -38.61 1.13 -26.40
C LYS A 341 -38.98 0.44 -25.09
N ILE A 342 -40.06 0.87 -24.42
CA ILE A 342 -40.56 0.18 -23.21
C ILE A 342 -40.90 -1.28 -23.52
N VAL A 343 -41.58 -1.54 -24.65
CA VAL A 343 -41.91 -2.91 -25.07
C VAL A 343 -40.64 -3.73 -25.28
N ASN A 344 -39.62 -3.16 -25.93
CA ASN A 344 -38.36 -3.84 -26.16
C ASN A 344 -37.61 -4.15 -24.85
N CYS A 345 -37.50 -3.19 -23.92
CA CYS A 345 -36.85 -3.43 -22.64
C CYS A 345 -37.54 -4.55 -21.83
N LEU A 346 -38.87 -4.56 -21.82
CA LEU A 346 -39.64 -5.62 -21.14
C LEU A 346 -39.52 -6.97 -21.86
N ALA A 347 -39.42 -6.97 -23.20
CA ALA A 347 -39.15 -8.19 -23.96
C ALA A 347 -37.76 -8.75 -23.63
N GLU A 348 -36.76 -7.88 -23.55
CA GLU A 348 -35.39 -8.22 -23.19
C GLU A 348 -35.30 -8.82 -21.79
N ILE A 349 -35.98 -8.24 -20.78
CA ILE A 349 -36.06 -8.84 -19.44
C ILE A 349 -36.65 -10.25 -19.47
N ASN A 350 -37.59 -10.52 -20.39
CA ASN A 350 -38.19 -11.84 -20.54
C ASN A 350 -37.28 -12.84 -21.29
N THR A 351 -36.30 -12.38 -22.07
CA THR A 351 -35.47 -13.23 -22.95
C THR A 351 -34.00 -13.34 -22.55
N THR A 352 -33.43 -12.29 -21.98
CA THR A 352 -31.98 -12.13 -21.81
C THR A 352 -31.47 -12.67 -20.48
N PHE A 353 -32.30 -12.64 -19.43
CA PHE A 353 -31.97 -13.35 -18.20
C PHE A 353 -32.19 -14.84 -18.45
N ASP A 354 -31.16 -15.52 -18.92
CA ASP A 354 -31.15 -16.96 -19.08
C ASP A 354 -31.19 -17.61 -17.70
N TRP A 355 -32.42 -17.82 -17.21
CA TRP A 355 -32.74 -18.43 -15.91
C TRP A 355 -32.21 -19.86 -15.76
N GLN A 356 -31.50 -20.40 -16.76
CA GLN A 356 -31.04 -21.79 -16.83
C GLN A 356 -29.53 -21.97 -16.54
N ASN A 357 -28.71 -20.91 -16.58
CA ASN A 357 -27.25 -21.01 -16.44
C ASN A 357 -26.68 -20.64 -15.05
N GLY A 358 -27.50 -20.70 -13.99
CA GLY A 358 -26.99 -21.24 -12.72
C GLY A 358 -26.65 -20.31 -11.56
N HIS A 359 -27.28 -19.14 -11.37
CA HIS A 359 -27.13 -18.39 -10.10
C HIS A 359 -28.41 -17.90 -9.40
N CYS A 360 -29.59 -18.00 -10.01
CA CYS A 360 -30.87 -17.79 -9.32
C CYS A 360 -31.83 -18.92 -9.70
N THR A 361 -32.30 -19.71 -8.72
CA THR A 361 -33.36 -20.68 -9.00
C THR A 361 -34.62 -19.90 -9.36
N ALA A 362 -35.25 -20.30 -10.45
CA ALA A 362 -36.24 -19.49 -11.14
C ALA A 362 -37.50 -19.16 -10.28
N GLU A 363 -37.69 -19.80 -9.12
CA GLU A 363 -38.86 -19.64 -8.24
C GLU A 363 -38.90 -18.32 -7.47
N CYS A 364 -37.78 -17.84 -6.91
CA CYS A 364 -37.77 -16.61 -6.10
C CYS A 364 -38.07 -15.35 -6.95
N MET A 365 -37.78 -15.39 -8.25
CA MET A 365 -37.96 -14.27 -9.19
C MET A 365 -39.21 -14.40 -10.08
N ASP A 366 -40.13 -15.33 -9.79
CA ASP A 366 -41.39 -15.53 -10.53
C ASP A 366 -42.23 -14.25 -10.69
N TRP A 367 -42.09 -13.33 -9.74
CA TRP A 367 -42.76 -12.04 -9.78
C TRP A 367 -42.37 -11.19 -11.01
N ILE A 368 -41.22 -11.42 -11.65
CA ILE A 368 -40.79 -10.69 -12.86
C ILE A 368 -40.98 -11.50 -14.16
N ARG A 369 -41.29 -12.79 -14.11
CA ARG A 369 -41.53 -13.59 -15.32
C ARG A 369 -42.72 -13.07 -16.13
N ASN A 370 -42.63 -13.21 -17.46
CA ASN A 370 -43.66 -12.77 -18.42
C ASN A 370 -44.13 -11.34 -18.13
N ILE A 371 -43.18 -10.44 -17.87
CA ILE A 371 -43.49 -9.08 -17.47
C ILE A 371 -44.18 -8.33 -18.62
N THR A 372 -45.36 -7.80 -18.31
CA THR A 372 -46.12 -6.94 -19.21
C THR A 372 -46.06 -5.50 -18.71
N PRO A 373 -46.38 -4.50 -19.55
CA PRO A 373 -46.43 -3.11 -19.12
C PRO A 373 -47.31 -2.88 -17.88
N SER A 374 -48.45 -3.59 -17.78
CA SER A 374 -49.36 -3.49 -16.64
C SER A 374 -48.75 -4.07 -15.37
N LYS A 375 -48.08 -5.22 -15.50
CA LYS A 375 -47.38 -5.87 -14.39
C LYS A 375 -46.21 -5.01 -13.90
N ALA A 376 -45.40 -4.48 -14.82
CA ALA A 376 -44.30 -3.57 -14.51
C ALA A 376 -44.77 -2.31 -13.79
N TYR A 377 -45.83 -1.66 -14.30
CA TYR A 377 -46.41 -0.48 -13.66
C TYR A 377 -46.89 -0.75 -12.23
N LYS A 378 -47.52 -1.91 -11.99
CA LYS A 378 -47.98 -2.31 -10.66
C LYS A 378 -46.82 -2.51 -9.69
N ILE A 379 -45.73 -3.14 -10.13
CA ILE A 379 -44.52 -3.35 -9.31
C ILE A 379 -43.87 -2.00 -8.96
N LEU A 380 -43.63 -1.15 -9.95
CA LEU A 380 -43.01 0.16 -9.77
C LEU A 380 -43.87 1.14 -8.95
N SER A 381 -45.18 0.89 -8.86
CA SER A 381 -46.09 1.70 -8.05
C SER A 381 -45.96 1.46 -6.54
N ILE A 382 -45.29 0.38 -6.12
CA ILE A 382 -45.12 -0.04 -4.71
C ILE A 382 -46.44 0.06 -3.92
N PRO A 383 -47.35 -0.91 -4.08
CA PRO A 383 -48.67 -0.89 -3.44
C PRO A 383 -48.64 -0.69 -1.92
N ASP A 384 -47.66 -1.27 -1.24
CA ASP A 384 -47.38 -1.07 0.18
C ASP A 384 -45.94 -0.59 0.40
N ALA A 385 -45.78 0.70 0.66
CA ALA A 385 -44.48 1.32 0.90
C ALA A 385 -43.79 0.84 2.20
N LYS A 386 -44.48 0.12 3.09
CA LYS A 386 -43.86 -0.51 4.27
C LYS A 386 -43.30 -1.90 3.96
N ASN A 387 -43.72 -2.51 2.86
CA ASN A 387 -43.27 -3.84 2.46
C ASN A 387 -41.89 -3.78 1.79
N MET A 388 -40.87 -4.27 2.49
CA MET A 388 -39.49 -4.25 1.99
C MET A 388 -39.28 -5.11 0.74
N THR A 389 -40.02 -6.23 0.62
CA THR A 389 -39.99 -7.08 -0.58
C THR A 389 -40.48 -6.30 -1.80
N GLN A 390 -41.60 -5.57 -1.68
CA GLN A 390 -42.11 -4.76 -2.80
C GLN A 390 -41.18 -3.60 -3.17
N LYS A 391 -40.52 -2.99 -2.18
CA LYS A 391 -39.48 -1.98 -2.44
C LYS A 391 -38.29 -2.56 -3.20
N ALA A 392 -37.80 -3.73 -2.79
CA ALA A 392 -36.72 -4.43 -3.47
C ALA A 392 -37.12 -4.80 -4.91
N GLN A 393 -38.33 -5.36 -5.12
CA GLN A 393 -38.86 -5.68 -6.45
C GLN A 393 -38.90 -4.46 -7.37
N ALA A 394 -39.37 -3.32 -6.86
CA ALA A 394 -39.45 -2.10 -7.64
C ALA A 394 -38.07 -1.55 -8.02
N GLN A 395 -37.10 -1.56 -7.09
CA GLN A 395 -35.72 -1.13 -7.38
C GLN A 395 -35.03 -2.06 -8.38
N ILE A 396 -35.16 -3.37 -8.19
CA ILE A 396 -34.59 -4.38 -9.09
C ILE A 396 -35.18 -4.21 -10.49
N LEU A 397 -36.51 -4.07 -10.61
CA LEU A 397 -37.15 -3.87 -11.90
C LEU A 397 -36.69 -2.58 -12.58
N ALA A 398 -36.56 -1.47 -11.85
CA ALA A 398 -36.05 -0.23 -12.40
C ALA A 398 -34.61 -0.41 -12.95
N LEU A 399 -33.75 -1.09 -12.20
CA LEU A 399 -32.36 -1.34 -12.60
C LEU A 399 -32.27 -2.23 -13.85
N LEU A 400 -33.09 -3.28 -13.91
CA LEU A 400 -33.19 -4.17 -15.07
C LEU A 400 -33.71 -3.46 -16.33
N MET A 401 -34.69 -2.56 -16.16
CA MET A 401 -35.18 -1.74 -17.26
C MET A 401 -34.12 -0.76 -17.76
N THR A 402 -33.33 -0.18 -16.85
CA THR A 402 -32.17 0.66 -17.20
C THR A 402 -31.12 -0.13 -17.97
N ASN A 403 -30.77 -1.36 -17.53
CA ASN A 403 -29.85 -2.23 -18.28
C ASN A 403 -30.33 -2.49 -19.72
N ALA A 404 -31.60 -2.88 -19.87
CA ALA A 404 -32.20 -3.19 -21.15
C ALA A 404 -32.33 -1.95 -22.06
N TRP A 405 -32.56 -0.77 -21.47
CA TRP A 405 -32.61 0.48 -22.24
C TRP A 405 -31.32 0.78 -22.99
N TYR A 406 -30.19 0.49 -22.36
CA TYR A 406 -28.87 0.69 -22.94
C TYR A 406 -28.34 -0.55 -23.71
N ASN A 407 -29.20 -1.55 -24.00
CA ASN A 407 -28.89 -2.81 -24.73
C ASN A 407 -27.85 -3.72 -24.05
N ASN A 408 -28.10 -4.19 -22.82
CA ASN A 408 -27.13 -4.97 -22.01
C ASN A 408 -25.82 -4.24 -21.78
N TYR A 409 -25.96 -2.96 -21.47
CA TYR A 409 -24.87 -2.04 -21.24
C TYR A 409 -23.91 -2.49 -20.13
N TYR A 410 -24.39 -3.28 -19.17
CA TYR A 410 -23.56 -3.78 -18.07
C TYR A 410 -22.61 -4.94 -18.43
N GLY A 411 -22.56 -5.36 -19.70
CA GLY A 411 -21.91 -6.61 -20.09
C GLY A 411 -20.38 -6.65 -20.08
N GLU A 412 -19.63 -5.57 -20.39
CA GLU A 412 -18.17 -5.73 -20.57
C GLU A 412 -17.27 -4.53 -20.22
N ASN A 413 -17.80 -3.35 -19.86
CA ASN A 413 -16.95 -2.14 -19.66
C ASN A 413 -17.36 -1.24 -18.48
N TYR A 414 -18.23 -1.69 -17.58
CA TYR A 414 -18.70 -0.87 -16.46
C TYR A 414 -18.55 -1.62 -15.14
N TYR A 415 -17.58 -1.17 -14.38
CA TYR A 415 -17.24 -1.74 -13.10
C TYR A 415 -17.78 -0.87 -11.97
N LEU A 416 -18.22 -1.51 -10.88
CA LEU A 416 -18.38 -0.84 -9.59
C LEU A 416 -17.04 -0.89 -8.83
N GLU A 417 -15.92 -0.66 -9.53
CA GLU A 417 -14.57 -0.79 -8.96
C GLU A 417 -14.47 0.08 -7.72
N GLY A 418 -14.29 -0.57 -6.57
CA GLY A 418 -14.09 0.06 -5.28
C GLY A 418 -15.31 0.66 -4.58
N CYS A 419 -16.44 0.94 -5.21
CA CYS A 419 -17.48 1.76 -4.57
C CYS A 419 -18.41 0.98 -3.62
N VAL A 420 -18.42 -0.36 -3.70
CA VAL A 420 -19.25 -1.25 -2.88
C VAL A 420 -18.46 -2.52 -2.53
N ASP A 421 -18.29 -2.82 -1.24
CA ASP A 421 -17.70 -4.10 -0.81
C ASP A 421 -18.68 -5.25 -1.10
N LEU A 422 -18.54 -5.90 -2.25
CA LEU A 422 -19.24 -7.16 -2.55
C LEU A 422 -18.37 -8.35 -2.14
N PRO A 423 -18.95 -9.42 -1.58
CA PRO A 423 -18.19 -10.61 -1.23
C PRO A 423 -17.74 -11.35 -2.50
N GLY A 424 -16.44 -11.40 -2.77
CA GLY A 424 -15.86 -12.37 -3.71
C GLY A 424 -14.97 -11.84 -4.82
N ASP A 425 -14.87 -10.54 -5.08
CA ASP A 425 -13.86 -9.98 -5.99
C ASP A 425 -13.65 -8.49 -5.72
N ASN A 426 -12.45 -7.99 -6.03
CA ASN A 426 -12.04 -6.63 -5.71
C ASN A 426 -12.74 -5.54 -6.53
N ASP A 427 -13.41 -5.91 -7.64
CA ASP A 427 -13.90 -4.99 -8.64
C ASP A 427 -15.08 -5.59 -9.43
N PRO A 428 -16.27 -5.75 -8.82
CA PRO A 428 -17.39 -6.42 -9.46
C PRO A 428 -17.95 -5.59 -10.62
N ALA A 429 -18.19 -6.21 -11.77
CA ALA A 429 -18.93 -5.59 -12.85
C ALA A 429 -20.34 -5.21 -12.37
N ILE A 430 -21.01 -4.24 -13.01
CA ILE A 430 -22.43 -3.95 -12.67
C ILE A 430 -23.30 -5.20 -12.91
N GLU A 431 -22.91 -6.08 -13.83
CA GLU A 431 -23.52 -7.41 -14.00
C GLU A 431 -23.38 -8.28 -12.73
N ASP A 432 -22.22 -8.29 -12.08
CA ASP A 432 -22.00 -9.01 -10.82
C ASP A 432 -22.81 -8.41 -9.67
N ALA A 433 -22.94 -7.08 -9.61
CA ALA A 433 -23.82 -6.44 -8.63
C ALA A 433 -25.30 -6.74 -8.89
N LEU A 434 -25.73 -6.78 -10.16
CA LEU A 434 -27.08 -7.24 -10.52
C LEU A 434 -27.31 -8.68 -10.06
N HIS A 435 -26.36 -9.59 -10.32
CA HIS A 435 -26.41 -10.97 -9.83
C HIS A 435 -26.46 -11.03 -8.30
N GLN A 436 -25.63 -10.25 -7.60
CA GLN A 436 -25.57 -10.23 -6.15
C GLN A 436 -26.84 -9.65 -5.51
N ILE A 437 -27.42 -8.59 -6.10
CA ILE A 437 -28.71 -8.02 -5.70
C ILE A 437 -29.80 -9.09 -5.82
N MET A 438 -29.85 -9.81 -6.95
CA MET A 438 -30.83 -10.88 -7.16
C MET A 438 -30.62 -12.04 -6.18
N ASN A 439 -29.38 -12.44 -5.91
CA ASN A 439 -29.05 -13.45 -4.91
C ASN A 439 -29.53 -13.03 -3.51
N TRP A 440 -29.22 -11.80 -3.07
CA TRP A 440 -29.71 -11.28 -1.79
C TRP A 440 -31.23 -11.23 -1.73
N TYR A 441 -31.90 -10.89 -2.84
CA TYR A 441 -33.35 -10.93 -2.90
C TYR A 441 -33.88 -12.36 -2.67
N CYS A 442 -33.31 -13.36 -3.36
CA CYS A 442 -33.69 -14.77 -3.24
C CYS A 442 -33.38 -15.36 -1.85
N GLU A 443 -32.34 -14.86 -1.17
CA GLU A 443 -32.01 -15.19 0.22
C GLU A 443 -32.92 -14.49 1.26
N GLY A 444 -33.88 -13.66 0.83
CA GLY A 444 -34.75 -12.90 1.72
C GLY A 444 -34.09 -11.66 2.34
N LYS A 445 -32.88 -11.28 1.90
CA LYS A 445 -32.16 -10.08 2.32
C LYS A 445 -32.66 -8.82 1.58
N TYR A 446 -33.98 -8.61 1.59
CA TYR A 446 -34.64 -7.57 0.78
C TYR A 446 -34.12 -6.16 1.02
N LYS A 447 -33.75 -5.81 2.26
CA LYS A 447 -33.19 -4.49 2.57
C LYS A 447 -31.85 -4.26 1.88
N LYS A 448 -30.94 -5.26 1.90
CA LYS A 448 -29.63 -5.17 1.22
C LYS A 448 -29.80 -5.03 -0.29
N ALA A 449 -30.62 -5.90 -0.88
CA ALA A 449 -30.94 -5.84 -2.31
C ALA A 449 -31.55 -4.48 -2.70
N LYS A 450 -32.51 -3.98 -1.91
CA LYS A 450 -33.14 -2.67 -2.11
C LYS A 450 -32.14 -1.53 -2.00
N ASP A 451 -31.28 -1.53 -0.98
CA ASP A 451 -30.40 -0.39 -0.72
C ASP A 451 -29.33 -0.26 -1.79
N LEU A 452 -28.73 -1.37 -2.24
CA LEU A 452 -27.77 -1.34 -3.34
C LEU A 452 -28.42 -0.97 -4.68
N ALA A 453 -29.59 -1.56 -5.01
CA ALA A 453 -30.29 -1.21 -6.25
C ALA A 453 -30.78 0.25 -6.26
N ASP A 454 -31.23 0.78 -5.13
CA ASP A 454 -31.61 2.20 -4.96
C ASP A 454 -30.41 3.12 -5.11
N TYR A 455 -29.26 2.73 -4.54
CA TYR A 455 -28.02 3.47 -4.72
C TYR A 455 -27.64 3.56 -6.20
N ILE A 456 -27.66 2.46 -6.94
CA ILE A 456 -27.34 2.46 -8.39
C ILE A 456 -28.39 3.25 -9.21
N ASN A 457 -29.68 3.09 -8.91
CA ASN A 457 -30.76 3.75 -9.67
C ASN A 457 -30.84 5.27 -9.47
N ASN A 458 -30.27 5.82 -8.39
CA ASN A 458 -30.29 7.25 -8.10
C ASN A 458 -28.94 7.93 -8.35
N GLN A 459 -28.01 7.25 -9.03
CA GLN A 459 -26.78 7.92 -9.47
C GLN A 459 -27.14 9.06 -10.43
N PRO A 460 -26.52 10.24 -10.27
CA PRO A 460 -26.80 11.39 -11.14
C PRO A 460 -26.50 11.05 -12.60
N GLU A 461 -27.17 11.73 -13.54
CA GLU A 461 -26.81 11.66 -14.96
C GLU A 461 -25.31 12.02 -15.07
N GLY A 462 -24.51 11.09 -15.57
CA GLY A 462 -23.10 11.28 -15.85
C GLY A 462 -22.96 12.48 -16.77
N GLY A 463 -22.54 13.59 -16.19
CA GLY A 463 -22.28 14.82 -16.91
C GLY A 463 -21.10 14.61 -17.84
N TYR A 464 -21.35 14.14 -19.05
CA TYR A 464 -20.41 14.34 -20.14
C TYR A 464 -20.49 15.80 -20.59
N PHE A 465 -19.45 16.56 -20.24
CA PHE A 465 -18.82 17.53 -21.13
C PHE A 465 -17.47 16.99 -21.59
#